data_AF-A0A318JVZ7-F1
#
_entry.id   AF-A0A318JVZ7-F1
#
_cell.length_a   1.000
_cell.length_b   1.000
_cell.length_c   1.000
_cell.angle_alpha   90.00
_cell.angle_beta   90.00
_cell.angle_gamma   90.00
#
_symmetry.space_group_name_H-M   'P 1'
#
loop_
_entity.id
_entity.type
_entity.pdbx_description
1 polymer ?
#
loop_
_entity_poly.entity_id
_entity_poly.type
_entity_poly.pdbx_seq_one_letter_code
_entity_poly.pdbx_strand_id
1 'polypeptide(L)'
;MVRNKTGHHLRKHSRAARWDRDDFRLLFLFMTTTQGRPRIRSRLATTVVGSIVAVLISPSLATAQGAPESEPKATPPASARSKTQSDPPRKRGTNWAGYVVTGKFRSISAEWIEPEVRCSDTGVIQRVVPWVGLNGTVVDGEQALPLMQTGSEIMCVSTAGALASVPGLAIVNLASATVADNPTWFHNAVRAAEGANKQLGEAASGLCATVGTASAQGTATCAQDAYRMALWEAYPANPVVYPNVTPAPGDAMRASVTFDGQSYTMTVANVTQHWTRTTVVHSDAPVRSAEVIVEGQLNSALPDFSPVVFTDVKVDGRSLSAFEPVGYSIGATNGEVGPGPIAEDGGFTVAK
;
A
#
# COMPACT_ATOMS: atom_id res chain seq x y z
N MET A 1 61.28 21.44 6.64
CA MET A 1 60.93 22.38 5.55
C MET A 1 61.55 21.85 4.25
N VAL A 2 60.83 21.05 3.45
CA VAL A 2 61.19 20.69 2.07
C VAL A 2 59.89 20.45 1.27
N ARG A 3 59.84 21.07 0.08
CA ARG A 3 58.81 20.98 -0.98
C ARG A 3 59.08 19.80 -1.92
N ASN A 4 58.02 19.16 -2.44
CA ASN A 4 57.81 18.76 -3.85
C ASN A 4 56.41 18.13 -3.97
N LYS A 5 55.41 18.72 -4.65
CA LYS A 5 55.11 18.87 -6.10
C LYS A 5 54.76 17.57 -6.87
N THR A 6 53.53 17.59 -7.40
CA THR A 6 52.98 17.00 -8.66
C THR A 6 52.96 15.47 -8.79
N GLY A 7 51.92 14.77 -9.27
CA GLY A 7 50.65 15.12 -9.93
C GLY A 7 50.17 13.90 -10.77
N HIS A 8 48.85 13.80 -11.03
CA HIS A 8 48.16 12.90 -11.98
C HIS A 8 48.08 11.39 -11.62
N HIS A 9 46.99 10.63 -11.81
CA HIS A 9 45.76 10.75 -12.60
C HIS A 9 44.65 9.92 -11.91
N LEU A 10 43.41 10.43 -11.85
CA LEU A 10 42.19 9.60 -12.01
C LEU A 10 41.04 10.53 -12.45
N ARG A 11 40.92 10.64 -13.77
CA ARG A 11 39.80 11.31 -14.46
C ARG A 11 38.65 10.32 -14.60
N LYS A 12 37.48 10.77 -14.14
CA LYS A 12 36.12 10.58 -14.72
C LYS A 12 35.75 9.22 -15.32
N HIS A 13 34.80 8.53 -14.67
CA HIS A 13 33.61 7.99 -15.32
C HIS A 13 32.39 8.06 -14.40
N SER A 14 31.91 9.28 -14.15
CA SER A 14 30.51 9.52 -13.74
C SER A 14 29.70 9.71 -15.02
N ARG A 15 28.96 8.69 -15.47
CA ARG A 15 27.86 8.90 -16.41
C ARG A 15 26.61 9.18 -15.60
N ALA A 16 26.45 10.45 -15.21
CA ALA A 16 25.15 10.98 -14.85
C ALA A 16 24.27 10.88 -16.11
N ALA A 17 23.17 10.14 -16.02
CA ALA A 17 22.12 10.18 -17.02
C ALA A 17 21.60 11.62 -17.05
N ARG A 18 21.91 12.30 -18.15
CA ARG A 18 21.51 13.67 -18.42
C ARG A 18 20.01 13.60 -18.73
N TRP A 19 19.18 13.96 -17.76
CA TRP A 19 17.76 14.22 -18.01
C TRP A 19 17.69 15.43 -18.94
N ASP A 20 17.23 15.18 -20.16
CA ASP A 20 17.09 16.22 -21.17
C ASP A 20 15.96 17.17 -20.77
N ARG A 21 16.16 18.45 -21.03
CA ARG A 21 15.41 19.55 -20.42
C ARG A 21 14.18 19.95 -21.24
N ASP A 22 13.55 18.99 -21.91
CA ASP A 22 12.47 19.20 -22.88
C ASP A 22 11.11 18.59 -22.49
N ASP A 23 11.00 17.83 -21.39
CA ASP A 23 9.73 17.22 -20.95
C ASP A 23 8.78 18.18 -20.19
N PHE A 24 9.22 19.40 -19.85
CA PHE A 24 8.41 20.38 -19.12
C PHE A 24 7.62 21.36 -20.01
N ARG A 25 7.68 21.23 -21.35
CA ARG A 25 6.93 22.10 -22.28
C ARG A 25 5.64 21.50 -22.84
N LEU A 26 5.27 20.28 -22.47
CA LEU A 26 4.02 19.65 -22.95
C LEU A 26 2.78 19.89 -22.07
N LEU A 27 2.90 20.60 -20.94
CA LEU A 27 1.76 20.89 -20.06
C LEU A 27 1.07 22.24 -20.28
N PHE A 28 1.49 23.06 -21.26
CA PHE A 28 0.97 24.42 -21.43
C PHE A 28 0.46 24.83 -22.83
N LEU A 29 0.25 23.88 -23.75
CA LEU A 29 -0.41 24.17 -25.02
C LEU A 29 -1.42 23.07 -25.33
N PHE A 30 -2.70 23.26 -24.98
CA PHE A 30 -3.86 22.78 -25.75
C PHE A 30 -5.16 23.35 -25.14
N MET A 31 -5.23 24.69 -25.08
CA MET A 31 -6.49 25.42 -25.03
C MET A 31 -6.54 26.39 -26.21
N THR A 32 -6.76 25.88 -27.43
CA THR A 32 -7.34 26.66 -28.54
C THR A 32 -7.87 25.72 -29.62
N THR A 33 -9.19 25.72 -29.73
CA THR A 33 -10.03 25.49 -30.93
C THR A 33 -9.43 24.76 -32.14
N THR A 34 -9.95 23.57 -32.46
CA THR A 34 -10.32 23.19 -33.83
C THR A 34 -11.41 22.10 -33.79
N GLN A 35 -12.54 22.39 -34.43
CA GLN A 35 -13.61 21.42 -34.67
C GLN A 35 -13.17 20.42 -35.75
N GLY A 36 -13.32 19.12 -35.49
CA GLY A 36 -13.33 18.10 -36.55
C GLY A 36 -12.69 16.76 -36.19
N ARG A 37 -13.50 15.69 -36.36
CA ARG A 37 -13.17 14.23 -36.43
C ARG A 37 -13.28 13.40 -35.13
N PRO A 38 -14.32 12.54 -34.99
CA PRO A 38 -14.65 11.86 -33.73
C PRO A 38 -14.11 10.41 -33.62
N ARG A 39 -12.87 10.10 -34.03
CA ARG A 39 -12.36 8.70 -33.99
C ARG A 39 -10.97 8.46 -33.40
N ILE A 40 -10.31 9.46 -32.79
CA ILE A 40 -8.95 9.31 -32.23
C ILE A 40 -8.90 9.54 -30.70
N ARG A 41 -10.05 9.66 -30.02
CA ARG A 41 -10.09 9.99 -28.58
C ARG A 41 -10.01 8.81 -27.61
N SER A 42 -10.16 7.55 -28.06
CA SER A 42 -10.21 6.41 -27.12
C SER A 42 -8.87 5.77 -26.77
N ARG A 43 -7.76 6.17 -27.41
CA ARG A 43 -6.41 5.61 -27.12
C ARG A 43 -5.49 6.53 -26.32
N LEU A 44 -5.85 7.80 -26.14
CA LEU A 44 -5.03 8.79 -25.42
C LEU A 44 -5.40 8.95 -23.94
N ALA A 45 -6.66 8.69 -23.57
CA ALA A 45 -7.09 8.71 -22.17
C ALA A 45 -6.44 7.57 -21.35
N THR A 46 -6.23 6.41 -21.96
CA THR A 46 -5.64 5.22 -21.31
C THR A 46 -4.16 5.42 -20.94
N THR A 47 -3.42 6.23 -21.70
CA THR A 47 -1.98 6.44 -21.51
C THR A 47 -1.67 7.42 -20.37
N VAL A 48 -2.55 8.39 -20.10
CA VAL A 48 -2.36 9.36 -19.00
C VAL A 48 -2.66 8.72 -17.64
N VAL A 49 -3.71 7.89 -17.55
CA VAL A 49 -4.05 7.20 -16.30
C VAL A 49 -3.00 6.14 -15.94
N GLY A 50 -2.47 5.40 -16.92
CA GLY A 50 -1.41 4.39 -16.68
C GLY A 50 -0.11 4.96 -16.10
N SER A 51 0.32 6.17 -16.53
CA SER A 51 1.50 6.84 -15.95
C SER A 51 1.22 7.42 -14.56
N ILE A 52 -0.03 7.80 -14.26
CA ILE A 52 -0.44 8.29 -12.94
C ILE A 52 -0.49 7.12 -11.94
N VAL A 53 -1.01 5.95 -12.33
CA VAL A 53 -1.11 4.74 -11.47
C VAL A 53 0.23 4.35 -10.82
N ALA A 54 1.35 4.44 -11.54
CA ALA A 54 2.68 4.13 -10.98
C ALA A 54 3.19 5.15 -9.93
N VAL A 55 2.66 6.38 -9.93
CA VAL A 55 2.98 7.44 -8.95
C VAL A 55 2.06 7.39 -7.73
N LEU A 56 0.91 6.70 -7.83
CA LEU A 56 -0.11 6.62 -6.79
C LEU A 56 0.09 5.48 -5.79
N ILE A 57 1.02 4.56 -6.06
CA ILE A 57 1.35 3.47 -5.14
C ILE A 57 2.08 4.09 -3.93
N SER A 58 1.35 4.28 -2.84
CA SER A 58 1.88 4.86 -1.62
C SER A 58 2.76 3.84 -0.88
N PRO A 59 3.86 4.27 -0.23
CA PRO A 59 4.66 3.39 0.60
C PRO A 59 3.84 2.85 1.77
N SER A 60 4.08 1.58 2.11
CA SER A 60 3.31 0.86 3.12
C SER A 60 3.84 1.18 4.53
N LEU A 61 3.03 1.86 5.35
CA LEU A 61 3.36 2.22 6.72
C LEU A 61 2.16 2.06 7.64
N ALA A 62 2.29 1.23 8.68
CA ALA A 62 1.33 1.17 9.78
C ALA A 62 1.37 2.45 10.64
N THR A 63 0.72 3.52 10.19
CA THR A 63 0.54 4.70 11.03
C THR A 63 -0.66 4.48 11.96
N ALA A 64 -0.43 4.45 13.26
CA ALA A 64 -1.52 4.45 14.23
C ALA A 64 -2.01 5.89 14.43
N GLN A 65 -3.28 6.16 14.11
CA GLN A 65 -3.95 7.35 14.64
C GLN A 65 -4.48 7.02 16.05
N GLY A 66 -4.18 7.88 17.02
CA GLY A 66 -4.88 7.86 18.29
C GLY A 66 -6.33 8.27 18.05
N ALA A 67 -7.27 7.33 18.08
CA ALA A 67 -8.69 7.64 18.20
C ALA A 67 -8.93 8.31 19.58
N PRO A 68 -9.85 9.29 19.70
CA PRO A 68 -10.22 9.83 21.00
C PRO A 68 -10.77 8.70 21.88
N GLU A 69 -10.11 8.50 23.02
CA GLU A 69 -10.51 7.54 24.04
C GLU A 69 -11.91 7.90 24.54
N SER A 70 -12.87 6.98 24.38
CA SER A 70 -14.14 7.10 25.08
C SER A 70 -13.91 6.62 26.52
N GLU A 71 -14.26 7.47 27.49
CA GLU A 71 -14.08 7.19 28.91
C GLU A 71 -14.61 5.80 29.29
N PRO A 72 -13.87 5.01 30.10
CA PRO A 72 -14.33 3.70 30.52
C PRO A 72 -15.49 3.85 31.50
N LYS A 73 -16.68 3.39 31.09
CA LYS A 73 -17.81 3.22 32.00
C LYS A 73 -17.53 2.01 32.91
N ALA A 74 -17.45 2.26 34.22
CA ALA A 74 -17.15 1.25 35.23
C ALA A 74 -18.09 0.03 35.13
N THR A 75 -17.51 -1.17 35.10
CA THR A 75 -18.25 -2.45 35.09
C THR A 75 -18.08 -3.17 36.46
N PRO A 76 -19.12 -3.84 37.00
CA PRO A 76 -19.06 -4.49 38.32
C PRO A 76 -18.21 -5.78 38.33
N PRO A 77 -17.85 -6.32 39.51
CA PRO A 77 -16.83 -7.35 39.64
C PRO A 77 -17.28 -8.74 39.13
N ALA A 78 -16.29 -9.47 38.66
CA ALA A 78 -16.38 -10.68 37.85
C ALA A 78 -16.92 -11.91 38.58
N SER A 79 -17.75 -12.69 37.89
CA SER A 79 -17.96 -14.11 38.15
C SER A 79 -17.07 -14.93 37.20
N ALA A 80 -16.33 -15.89 37.77
CA ALA A 80 -15.42 -16.79 37.08
C ALA A 80 -16.08 -17.48 35.88
N ARG A 81 -15.49 -17.32 34.68
CA ARG A 81 -15.89 -18.02 33.46
C ARG A 81 -14.65 -18.65 32.81
N SER A 82 -14.87 -19.87 32.31
CA SER A 82 -13.97 -20.74 31.54
C SER A 82 -12.97 -19.99 30.64
N LYS A 83 -11.76 -20.55 30.44
CA LYS A 83 -10.74 -20.08 29.48
C LYS A 83 -11.37 -19.96 28.08
N THR A 84 -11.93 -18.79 27.82
CA THR A 84 -12.42 -18.37 26.52
C THR A 84 -11.18 -17.78 25.87
N GLN A 85 -10.76 -18.31 24.73
CA GLN A 85 -9.66 -17.77 23.94
C GLN A 85 -9.99 -16.30 23.68
N SER A 86 -9.34 -15.40 24.41
CA SER A 86 -9.55 -13.97 24.27
C SER A 86 -9.01 -13.57 22.90
N ASP A 87 -9.80 -12.82 22.14
CA ASP A 87 -9.35 -12.28 20.86
C ASP A 87 -8.00 -11.57 21.04
N PRO A 88 -7.07 -11.72 20.10
CA PRO A 88 -5.78 -11.06 20.19
C PRO A 88 -5.96 -9.53 20.34
N PRO A 89 -5.07 -8.85 21.10
CA PRO A 89 -5.13 -7.40 21.23
C PRO A 89 -5.09 -6.75 19.85
N ARG A 90 -5.81 -5.62 19.69
CA ARG A 90 -5.98 -4.98 18.38
C ARG A 90 -5.54 -3.51 18.37
N LYS A 91 -4.64 -3.15 17.46
CA LYS A 91 -4.35 -1.76 17.10
C LYS A 91 -5.34 -1.28 16.03
N ARG A 92 -6.02 -0.17 16.27
CA ARG A 92 -7.09 0.35 15.41
C ARG A 92 -6.71 1.64 14.72
N GLY A 93 -7.48 2.00 13.69
CA GLY A 93 -7.30 3.28 12.98
C GLY A 93 -5.98 3.36 12.21
N THR A 94 -5.48 2.21 11.75
CA THR A 94 -4.31 2.12 10.86
C THR A 94 -4.76 2.06 9.41
N ASN A 95 -3.86 1.80 8.47
CA ASN A 95 -4.13 1.34 7.09
C ASN A 95 -3.98 -0.17 6.91
N TRP A 96 -3.74 -0.92 7.98
CA TRP A 96 -3.53 -2.36 7.92
C TRP A 96 -4.67 -3.11 8.60
N ALA A 97 -5.15 -4.18 7.97
CA ALA A 97 -6.07 -5.15 8.54
C ALA A 97 -5.44 -6.53 8.45
N GLY A 98 -5.11 -7.13 9.59
CA GLY A 98 -4.48 -8.45 9.62
C GLY A 98 -3.75 -8.69 10.93
N TYR A 99 -2.75 -9.57 10.89
CA TYR A 99 -2.03 -9.99 12.08
C TYR A 99 -0.53 -9.74 11.95
N VAL A 100 0.06 -9.32 13.07
CA VAL A 100 1.49 -9.09 13.22
C VAL A 100 2.00 -9.88 14.42
N VAL A 101 3.14 -10.56 14.27
CA VAL A 101 3.88 -11.18 15.36
C VAL A 101 5.23 -10.49 15.52
N THR A 102 5.65 -10.24 16.75
CA THR A 102 6.97 -9.65 17.06
C THR A 102 7.93 -10.74 17.52
N GLY A 103 9.18 -10.67 17.07
CA GLY A 103 10.18 -11.69 17.36
C GLY A 103 11.27 -11.74 16.29
N LYS A 104 12.16 -12.72 16.43
CA LYS A 104 13.21 -12.99 15.44
C LYS A 104 12.74 -14.10 14.53
N PHE A 105 12.52 -13.79 13.26
CA PHE A 105 12.00 -14.74 12.28
C PHE A 105 12.91 -14.84 11.06
N ARG A 106 12.73 -15.93 10.31
CA ARG A 106 13.41 -16.21 9.04
C ARG A 106 12.46 -16.27 7.88
N SER A 107 11.17 -16.47 8.10
CA SER A 107 10.21 -16.63 7.02
C SER A 107 8.79 -16.32 7.43
N ILE A 108 8.02 -15.82 6.46
CA ILE A 108 6.56 -15.77 6.49
C ILE A 108 6.01 -16.21 5.14
N SER A 109 4.88 -16.91 5.13
CA SER A 109 4.11 -17.21 3.92
C SER A 109 2.62 -17.23 4.19
N ALA A 110 1.83 -16.96 3.16
CA ALA A 110 0.38 -17.16 3.18
C ALA A 110 -0.15 -17.40 1.76
N GLU A 111 -1.37 -17.91 1.71
CA GLU A 111 -2.17 -18.05 0.49
C GLU A 111 -3.46 -17.25 0.62
N TRP A 112 -4.02 -16.79 -0.49
CA TRP A 112 -5.35 -16.18 -0.55
C TRP A 112 -5.97 -16.37 -1.94
N ILE A 113 -7.27 -16.13 -2.02
CA ILE A 113 -7.95 -15.94 -3.30
C ILE A 113 -8.00 -14.45 -3.59
N GLU A 114 -7.54 -14.05 -4.78
CA GLU A 114 -7.57 -12.66 -5.22
C GLU A 114 -9.02 -12.13 -5.19
N PRO A 115 -9.30 -11.05 -4.45
CA PRO A 115 -10.68 -10.63 -4.21
C PRO A 115 -11.34 -10.02 -5.45
N GLU A 116 -12.67 -10.18 -5.55
CA GLU A 116 -13.48 -9.28 -6.37
C GLU A 116 -13.51 -7.91 -5.69
N VAL A 117 -13.36 -6.84 -6.47
CA VAL A 117 -13.39 -5.46 -5.97
C VAL A 117 -14.37 -4.66 -6.80
N ARG A 118 -15.24 -3.92 -6.12
CA ARG A 118 -16.18 -2.96 -6.70
C ARG A 118 -15.81 -1.56 -6.22
N CYS A 119 -15.38 -0.75 -7.17
CA CYS A 119 -15.06 0.65 -6.91
C CYS A 119 -16.35 1.40 -6.53
N SER A 120 -16.28 2.16 -5.44
CA SER A 120 -17.47 2.74 -4.78
C SER A 120 -17.38 4.25 -4.61
N ASP A 121 -16.17 4.83 -4.65
CA ASP A 121 -15.94 6.26 -4.46
C ASP A 121 -15.08 6.83 -5.59
N THR A 122 -15.72 7.63 -6.45
CA THR A 122 -15.08 8.19 -7.64
C THR A 122 -14.10 9.31 -7.30
N GLY A 123 -14.21 9.98 -6.16
CA GLY A 123 -13.39 11.16 -5.84
C GLY A 123 -12.10 10.82 -5.11
N VAL A 124 -11.89 9.57 -4.71
CA VAL A 124 -10.67 9.14 -4.02
C VAL A 124 -10.07 7.91 -4.68
N ILE A 125 -8.77 7.70 -4.42
CA ILE A 125 -8.10 6.45 -4.77
C ILE A 125 -8.44 5.44 -3.68
N GLN A 126 -8.95 4.28 -4.08
CA GLN A 126 -9.28 3.19 -3.18
C GLN A 126 -8.38 2.00 -3.49
N ARG A 127 -7.89 1.30 -2.47
CA ARG A 127 -6.96 0.19 -2.64
C ARG A 127 -7.31 -0.96 -1.69
N VAL A 128 -7.06 -2.17 -2.15
CA VAL A 128 -7.06 -3.41 -1.35
C VAL A 128 -5.80 -4.16 -1.72
N VAL A 129 -4.93 -4.39 -0.75
CA VAL A 129 -3.59 -4.94 -1.00
C VAL A 129 -3.33 -6.11 -0.05
N PRO A 130 -3.63 -7.36 -0.45
CA PRO A 130 -3.22 -8.54 0.31
C PRO A 130 -1.72 -8.81 0.15
N TRP A 131 -0.99 -8.92 1.26
CA TRP A 131 0.45 -9.17 1.26
C TRP A 131 0.95 -9.88 2.52
N VAL A 132 2.18 -10.40 2.42
CA VAL A 132 2.98 -10.87 3.57
C VAL A 132 4.34 -10.18 3.62
N GLY A 133 4.87 -9.97 4.82
CA GLY A 133 6.11 -9.23 5.00
C GLY A 133 6.85 -9.52 6.31
N LEU A 134 8.14 -9.17 6.31
CA LEU A 134 9.00 -9.16 7.49
C LEU A 134 9.40 -7.72 7.83
N ASN A 135 9.43 -7.39 9.13
CA ASN A 135 9.48 -6.02 9.68
C ASN A 135 8.24 -5.20 9.27
N GLY A 136 8.25 -3.87 9.51
CA GLY A 136 7.15 -2.98 9.09
C GLY A 136 6.30 -2.40 10.21
N THR A 137 6.24 -3.06 11.36
CA THR A 137 5.63 -2.48 12.56
C THR A 137 6.61 -1.87 13.55
N VAL A 138 6.08 -1.12 14.52
CA VAL A 138 6.85 -0.59 15.65
C VAL A 138 7.07 -1.69 16.68
N VAL A 139 8.34 -1.93 17.01
CA VAL A 139 8.81 -2.87 18.04
C VAL A 139 9.71 -2.09 19.00
N ASP A 140 9.42 -2.16 20.30
CA ASP A 140 10.16 -1.45 21.36
C ASP A 140 10.30 0.07 21.14
N GLY A 141 9.25 0.70 20.58
CA GLY A 141 9.21 2.14 20.31
C GLY A 141 9.91 2.56 19.03
N GLU A 142 10.49 1.63 18.27
CA GLU A 142 11.16 1.90 17.00
C GLU A 142 10.50 1.17 15.83
N GLN A 143 10.47 1.83 14.68
CA GLN A 143 10.03 1.22 13.43
C GLN A 143 10.97 0.08 13.02
N ALA A 144 10.48 -1.15 12.90
CA ALA A 144 11.24 -2.25 12.32
C ALA A 144 11.43 -1.98 10.82
N LEU A 145 12.68 -1.73 10.40
CA LEU A 145 13.07 -1.49 9.02
C LEU A 145 14.25 -2.39 8.62
N PRO A 146 14.38 -2.72 7.33
CA PRO A 146 13.45 -2.42 6.23
C PRO A 146 12.23 -3.34 6.27
N LEU A 147 11.06 -2.86 5.83
CA LEU A 147 9.90 -3.72 5.58
C LEU A 147 10.07 -4.37 4.21
N MET A 148 10.18 -5.70 4.22
CA MET A 148 10.37 -6.53 3.04
C MET A 148 9.09 -7.31 2.80
N GLN A 149 8.38 -7.00 1.72
CA GLN A 149 7.03 -7.52 1.49
C GLN A 149 6.75 -7.79 0.02
N THR A 150 5.76 -8.66 -0.22
CA THR A 150 5.25 -8.95 -1.55
C THR A 150 3.81 -9.43 -1.50
N GLY A 151 3.07 -9.15 -2.56
CA GLY A 151 1.66 -9.47 -2.64
C GLY A 151 1.03 -9.00 -3.94
N SER A 152 -0.28 -8.81 -3.89
CA SER A 152 -1.07 -8.23 -4.98
C SER A 152 -1.75 -6.95 -4.52
N GLU A 153 -2.09 -6.11 -5.49
CA GLU A 153 -2.80 -4.87 -5.28
C GLU A 153 -3.93 -4.75 -6.28
N ILE A 154 -5.09 -4.34 -5.76
CA ILE A 154 -6.20 -3.84 -6.55
C ILE A 154 -6.40 -2.36 -6.21
N MET A 155 -6.32 -1.50 -7.22
CA MET A 155 -6.50 -0.06 -7.08
C MET A 155 -7.65 0.44 -7.96
N CYS A 156 -8.61 1.12 -7.34
CA CYS A 156 -9.67 1.85 -8.00
C CYS A 156 -9.28 3.31 -8.16
N VAL A 157 -9.32 3.82 -9.38
CA VAL A 157 -9.02 5.22 -9.68
C VAL A 157 -9.95 5.75 -10.77
N SER A 158 -10.39 6.98 -10.59
CA SER A 158 -11.01 7.78 -11.66
C SER A 158 -10.11 8.97 -12.01
N THR A 159 -10.43 9.68 -13.09
CA THR A 159 -9.73 10.95 -13.39
C THR A 159 -10.02 12.00 -12.30
N ALA A 160 -11.26 12.07 -11.80
CA ALA A 160 -11.62 12.97 -10.71
C ALA A 160 -10.79 12.70 -9.44
N GLY A 161 -10.70 11.43 -9.03
CA GLY A 161 -9.94 11.03 -7.84
C GLY A 161 -8.43 11.18 -8.01
N ALA A 162 -7.90 10.89 -9.19
CA ALA A 162 -6.51 11.17 -9.51
C ALA A 162 -6.19 12.66 -9.36
N LEU A 163 -7.00 13.55 -9.94
CA LEU A 163 -6.81 14.99 -9.83
C LEU A 163 -6.95 15.50 -8.38
N ALA A 164 -7.92 14.98 -7.63
CA ALA A 164 -8.11 15.32 -6.23
C ALA A 164 -6.89 14.95 -5.36
N SER A 165 -6.15 13.90 -5.74
CA SER A 165 -4.96 13.43 -5.01
C SER A 165 -3.66 14.21 -5.30
N VAL A 166 -3.60 14.98 -6.40
CA VAL A 166 -2.37 15.67 -6.85
C VAL A 166 -1.75 16.57 -5.78
N PRO A 167 -2.51 17.41 -5.06
CA PRO A 167 -1.92 18.27 -4.03
C PRO A 167 -1.31 17.48 -2.87
N GLY A 168 -1.96 16.40 -2.41
CA GLY A 168 -1.41 15.55 -1.38
C GLY A 168 -0.14 14.83 -1.84
N LEU A 169 -0.11 14.32 -3.07
CA LEU A 169 1.09 13.69 -3.65
C LEU A 169 2.28 14.67 -3.71
N ALA A 170 2.03 15.94 -4.05
CA ALA A 170 3.08 16.95 -4.07
C ALA A 170 3.68 17.17 -2.67
N ILE A 171 2.85 17.15 -1.62
CA ILE A 171 3.30 17.26 -0.22
C ILE A 171 4.12 16.02 0.17
N VAL A 172 3.65 14.81 -0.13
CA VAL A 172 4.37 13.57 0.19
C VAL A 172 5.69 13.48 -0.56
N ASN A 173 5.73 13.84 -1.84
CA ASN A 173 6.96 13.85 -2.64
C ASN A 173 8.00 14.85 -2.11
N LEU A 174 7.56 16.00 -1.61
CA LEU A 174 8.47 16.95 -0.96
C LEU A 174 8.97 16.41 0.38
N ALA A 175 8.10 15.78 1.16
CA ALA A 175 8.44 15.25 2.47
C ALA A 175 9.37 14.03 2.40
N SER A 176 9.16 13.13 1.44
CA SER A 176 9.97 11.91 1.26
C SER A 176 11.44 12.24 0.97
N ALA A 177 11.73 13.37 0.32
CA ALA A 177 13.09 13.85 0.11
C ALA A 177 13.85 14.16 1.43
N THR A 178 13.14 14.25 2.56
CA THR A 178 13.67 14.65 3.88
C THR A 178 13.40 13.63 4.98
N VAL A 179 12.84 12.44 4.65
CA VAL A 179 12.40 11.46 5.65
C VAL A 179 13.53 10.93 6.53
N ALA A 180 14.72 10.76 5.95
CA ALA A 180 15.89 10.26 6.67
C ALA A 180 16.38 11.23 7.76
N ASP A 181 16.16 12.53 7.57
CA ASP A 181 16.64 13.58 8.47
C ASP A 181 15.57 14.03 9.48
N ASN A 182 14.28 13.85 9.17
CA ASN A 182 13.19 14.31 10.02
C ASN A 182 11.92 13.43 9.87
N PRO A 183 11.88 12.26 10.55
CA PRO A 183 10.73 11.36 10.48
C PRO A 183 9.45 11.98 11.03
N THR A 184 9.52 12.83 12.05
CA THR A 184 8.35 13.54 12.60
C THR A 184 7.75 14.53 11.60
N TRP A 185 8.59 15.26 10.86
CA TRP A 185 8.13 16.10 9.76
C TRP A 185 7.42 15.28 8.68
N PHE A 186 8.01 14.16 8.26
CA PHE A 186 7.40 13.28 7.27
C PHE A 186 6.00 12.82 7.72
N HIS A 187 5.84 12.39 8.98
CA HIS A 187 4.53 12.03 9.53
C HIS A 187 3.52 13.20 9.48
N ASN A 188 3.93 14.40 9.85
CA ASN A 188 3.04 15.57 9.82
C ASN A 188 2.67 15.97 8.38
N ALA A 189 3.62 15.87 7.44
CA ALA A 189 3.38 16.16 6.04
C ALA A 189 2.42 15.14 5.41
N VAL A 190 2.56 13.85 5.72
CA VAL A 190 1.62 12.80 5.30
C VAL A 190 0.20 13.11 5.83
N ARG A 191 0.06 13.50 7.10
CA ARG A 191 -1.26 13.91 7.65
C ARG A 191 -1.85 15.13 6.94
N ALA A 192 -1.03 16.12 6.60
CA ALA A 192 -1.50 17.29 5.87
C ALA A 192 -1.93 16.93 4.43
N ALA A 193 -1.18 16.08 3.76
CA ALA A 193 -1.51 15.54 2.44
C ALA A 193 -2.84 14.78 2.46
N GLU A 194 -3.05 13.95 3.48
CA GLU A 194 -4.29 13.20 3.69
C GLU A 194 -5.49 14.13 3.89
N GLY A 195 -5.36 15.16 4.73
CA GLY A 195 -6.41 16.15 4.96
C GLY A 195 -6.82 16.88 3.67
N ALA A 196 -5.83 17.25 2.85
CA ALA A 196 -6.08 17.86 1.54
C ALA A 196 -6.78 16.90 0.58
N ASN A 197 -6.31 15.64 0.50
CA ASN A 197 -6.90 14.61 -0.36
C ASN A 197 -8.34 14.29 0.04
N LYS A 198 -8.66 14.28 1.35
CA LYS A 198 -10.02 14.05 1.83
C LYS A 198 -10.98 15.14 1.37
N GLN A 199 -10.65 16.41 1.60
CA GLN A 199 -11.53 17.53 1.23
C GLN A 199 -11.75 17.62 -0.28
N LEU A 200 -10.66 17.50 -1.05
CA LEU A 200 -10.75 17.52 -2.51
C LEU A 200 -11.47 16.29 -3.06
N GLY A 201 -11.26 15.14 -2.41
CA GLY A 201 -11.94 13.90 -2.77
C GLY A 201 -13.44 13.98 -2.55
N GLU A 202 -13.90 14.44 -1.38
CA GLU A 202 -15.33 14.64 -1.10
C GLU A 202 -15.98 15.61 -2.11
N ALA A 203 -15.30 16.71 -2.46
CA ALA A 203 -15.77 17.63 -3.49
C ALA A 203 -15.85 16.95 -4.87
N ALA A 204 -14.83 16.16 -5.24
CA ALA A 204 -14.80 15.41 -6.50
C ALA A 204 -15.91 14.35 -6.56
N SER A 205 -16.16 13.61 -5.48
CA SER A 205 -17.25 12.64 -5.38
C SER A 205 -18.61 13.33 -5.50
N GLY A 206 -18.82 14.47 -4.83
CA GLY A 206 -20.04 15.26 -4.95
C GLY A 206 -20.29 15.78 -6.37
N LEU A 207 -19.25 16.26 -7.06
CA LEU A 207 -19.32 16.65 -8.47
C LEU A 207 -19.68 15.46 -9.36
N CYS A 208 -19.05 14.31 -9.15
CA CYS A 208 -19.37 13.11 -9.91
C CYS A 208 -20.80 12.63 -9.69
N ALA A 209 -21.33 12.72 -8.46
CA ALA A 209 -22.71 12.35 -8.16
C ALA A 209 -23.75 13.29 -8.81
N THR A 210 -23.44 14.59 -8.91
CA THR A 210 -24.40 15.61 -9.37
C THR A 210 -24.36 15.87 -10.86
N VAL A 211 -23.16 15.87 -11.46
CA VAL A 211 -22.96 16.25 -12.87
C VAL A 211 -22.15 15.23 -13.67
N GLY A 212 -21.73 14.12 -13.05
CA GLY A 212 -20.94 13.08 -13.70
C GLY A 212 -21.65 12.40 -14.87
N THR A 213 -22.99 12.36 -14.91
CA THR A 213 -23.74 11.80 -16.05
C THR A 213 -24.33 12.88 -16.97
N ALA A 214 -24.15 14.16 -16.63
CA ALA A 214 -24.73 15.29 -17.38
C ALA A 214 -24.04 15.53 -18.73
N SER A 215 -22.83 15.00 -18.93
CA SER A 215 -22.11 15.07 -20.21
C SER A 215 -21.20 13.85 -20.38
N ALA A 216 -20.85 13.55 -21.63
CA ALA A 216 -19.88 12.49 -21.94
C ALA A 216 -18.51 12.72 -21.27
N GLN A 217 -18.09 13.98 -21.14
CA GLN A 217 -16.87 14.37 -20.42
C GLN A 217 -17.01 14.11 -18.92
N GLY A 218 -18.11 14.50 -18.30
CA GLY A 218 -18.38 14.19 -16.89
C GLY A 218 -18.32 12.68 -16.65
N THR A 219 -18.90 11.90 -17.57
CA THR A 219 -18.98 10.44 -17.41
C THR A 219 -17.59 9.83 -17.52
N ALA A 220 -16.78 10.29 -18.47
CA ALA A 220 -15.39 9.85 -18.59
C ALA A 220 -14.53 10.25 -17.38
N THR A 221 -14.73 11.46 -16.84
CA THR A 221 -13.95 11.95 -15.68
C THR A 221 -14.25 11.16 -14.41
N CYS A 222 -15.50 10.73 -14.25
CA CYS A 222 -15.97 10.03 -13.06
C CYS A 222 -15.96 8.50 -13.19
N ALA A 223 -15.74 7.96 -14.39
CA ALA A 223 -15.56 6.53 -14.59
C ALA A 223 -14.36 6.03 -13.79
N GLN A 224 -14.55 4.92 -13.07
CA GLN A 224 -13.50 4.26 -12.31
C GLN A 224 -12.98 3.05 -13.07
N ASP A 225 -11.65 2.94 -13.12
CA ASP A 225 -10.93 1.77 -13.57
C ASP A 225 -10.33 1.04 -12.37
N ALA A 226 -10.35 -0.29 -12.42
CA ALA A 226 -9.74 -1.16 -11.41
C ALA A 226 -8.45 -1.79 -11.97
N TYR A 227 -7.31 -1.32 -11.46
CA TYR A 227 -5.99 -1.82 -11.82
C TYR A 227 -5.59 -2.95 -10.89
N ARG A 228 -5.06 -4.03 -11.45
CA ARG A 228 -4.57 -5.19 -10.69
C ARG A 228 -3.11 -5.42 -11.00
N MET A 229 -2.31 -5.64 -9.96
CA MET A 229 -0.88 -5.81 -10.11
C MET A 229 -0.32 -6.72 -9.02
N ALA A 230 0.80 -7.37 -9.33
CA ALA A 230 1.63 -8.03 -8.33
C ALA A 230 2.87 -7.17 -8.08
N LEU A 231 3.31 -7.08 -6.83
CA LEU A 231 4.39 -6.17 -6.44
C LEU A 231 5.28 -6.75 -5.35
N TRP A 232 6.45 -6.13 -5.19
CA TRP A 232 7.32 -6.30 -4.04
C TRP A 232 7.79 -4.92 -3.56
N GLU A 233 8.13 -4.81 -2.28
CA GLU A 233 8.61 -3.57 -1.68
C GLU A 233 9.68 -3.85 -0.63
N ALA A 234 10.72 -3.02 -0.63
CA ALA A 234 11.78 -2.98 0.38
C ALA A 234 11.76 -1.60 1.05
N TYR A 235 10.66 -1.29 1.74
CA TYR A 235 10.40 0.01 2.36
C TYR A 235 11.57 0.36 3.31
N PRO A 236 12.16 1.57 3.22
CA PRO A 236 11.58 2.82 2.70
C PRO A 236 11.67 3.07 1.18
N ALA A 237 12.22 2.14 0.39
CA ALA A 237 12.17 2.26 -1.06
C ALA A 237 10.73 2.08 -1.58
N ASN A 238 10.39 2.77 -2.67
CA ASN A 238 9.07 2.65 -3.30
C ASN A 238 8.76 1.22 -3.75
N PRO A 239 7.48 0.82 -3.76
CA PRO A 239 7.05 -0.47 -4.28
C PRO A 239 7.35 -0.60 -5.77
N VAL A 240 7.65 -1.83 -6.19
CA VAL A 240 8.00 -2.19 -7.56
C VAL A 240 7.00 -3.21 -8.09
N VAL A 241 6.31 -2.83 -9.17
CA VAL A 241 5.34 -3.68 -9.87
C VAL A 241 6.07 -4.69 -10.76
N TYR A 242 5.68 -5.96 -10.68
CA TYR A 242 6.16 -6.97 -11.61
C TYR A 242 5.51 -6.80 -13.00
N PRO A 243 6.30 -6.69 -14.08
CA PRO A 243 5.74 -6.53 -15.42
C PRO A 243 5.16 -7.85 -15.94
N ASN A 244 4.21 -7.74 -16.87
CA ASN A 244 3.63 -8.86 -17.62
C ASN A 244 2.94 -9.94 -16.77
N VAL A 245 2.52 -9.59 -15.55
CA VAL A 245 1.70 -10.44 -14.68
C VAL A 245 0.56 -9.61 -14.12
N THR A 246 -0.66 -10.16 -14.13
CA THR A 246 -1.85 -9.45 -13.68
C THR A 246 -2.79 -10.46 -13.02
N PRO A 247 -2.92 -10.43 -11.67
CA PRO A 247 -3.92 -11.21 -10.98
C PRO A 247 -5.34 -10.86 -11.45
N ALA A 248 -6.23 -11.85 -11.48
CA ALA A 248 -7.64 -11.71 -11.74
C ALA A 248 -8.45 -12.16 -10.51
N PRO A 249 -9.66 -11.61 -10.28
CA PRO A 249 -10.53 -12.09 -9.20
C PRO A 249 -10.74 -13.60 -9.28
N GLY A 250 -10.63 -14.28 -8.14
CA GLY A 250 -10.75 -15.75 -8.05
C GLY A 250 -9.43 -16.51 -8.26
N ASP A 251 -8.34 -15.85 -8.61
CA ASP A 251 -7.03 -16.51 -8.70
C ASP A 251 -6.51 -16.94 -7.33
N ALA A 252 -5.92 -18.14 -7.27
CA ALA A 252 -5.22 -18.62 -6.09
C ALA A 252 -3.81 -18.03 -6.05
N MET A 253 -3.56 -17.21 -5.05
CA MET A 253 -2.31 -16.50 -4.83
C MET A 253 -1.53 -17.15 -3.68
N ARG A 254 -0.20 -17.15 -3.79
CA ARG A 254 0.73 -17.55 -2.72
C ARG A 254 1.85 -16.55 -2.64
N ALA A 255 2.18 -16.08 -1.44
CA ALA A 255 3.33 -15.23 -1.22
C ALA A 255 4.19 -15.70 -0.05
N SER A 256 5.48 -15.37 -0.12
CA SER A 256 6.43 -15.65 0.95
C SER A 256 7.57 -14.64 0.97
N VAL A 257 8.07 -14.34 2.16
CA VAL A 257 9.32 -13.60 2.38
C VAL A 257 10.22 -14.44 3.27
N THR A 258 11.49 -14.63 2.89
CA THR A 258 12.50 -15.35 3.67
C THR A 258 13.75 -14.52 3.87
N PHE A 259 14.44 -14.69 5.01
CA PHE A 259 15.66 -13.98 5.39
C PHE A 259 16.76 -14.96 5.80
N ASP A 260 17.86 -15.01 5.05
CA ASP A 260 18.99 -15.92 5.32
C ASP A 260 20.05 -15.33 6.29
N GLY A 261 19.90 -14.06 6.69
CA GLY A 261 20.88 -13.33 7.49
C GLY A 261 21.64 -12.26 6.71
N GLN A 262 21.58 -12.30 5.37
CA GLN A 262 22.24 -11.35 4.48
C GLN A 262 21.31 -10.82 3.39
N SER A 263 20.27 -11.58 3.04
CA SER A 263 19.35 -11.23 1.98
C SER A 263 17.92 -11.63 2.32
N TYR A 264 16.99 -10.81 1.85
CA TYR A 264 15.57 -11.08 1.84
C TYR A 264 15.19 -11.61 0.45
N THR A 265 14.49 -12.73 0.40
CA THR A 265 13.89 -13.27 -0.82
C THR A 265 12.38 -13.14 -0.73
N MET A 266 11.79 -12.36 -1.61
CA MET A 266 10.35 -12.12 -1.71
C MET A 266 9.83 -12.86 -2.93
N THR A 267 8.83 -13.71 -2.76
CA THR A 267 8.21 -14.48 -3.84
C THR A 267 6.70 -14.30 -3.80
N VAL A 268 6.11 -14.00 -4.96
CA VAL A 268 4.65 -14.03 -5.18
C VAL A 268 4.35 -14.91 -6.39
N ALA A 269 3.36 -15.78 -6.24
CA ALA A 269 2.92 -16.70 -7.27
C ALA A 269 1.41 -16.63 -7.42
N ASN A 270 0.95 -16.73 -8.67
CA ASN A 270 -0.43 -17.00 -9.00
C ASN A 270 -0.50 -18.45 -9.49
N VAL A 271 -1.05 -19.31 -8.65
CA VAL A 271 -1.13 -20.75 -8.88
C VAL A 271 -2.11 -21.05 -10.02
N THR A 272 -3.21 -20.29 -10.12
CA THR A 272 -4.21 -20.42 -11.17
C THR A 272 -3.64 -20.08 -12.55
N GLN A 273 -2.87 -18.99 -12.65
CA GLN A 273 -2.27 -18.52 -13.90
C GLN A 273 -0.86 -19.08 -14.15
N HIS A 274 -0.36 -19.95 -13.27
CA HIS A 274 0.94 -20.63 -13.41
C HIS A 274 2.15 -19.69 -13.60
N TRP A 275 2.19 -18.55 -12.91
CA TRP A 275 3.37 -17.70 -12.88
C TRP A 275 3.88 -17.47 -11.46
N THR A 276 5.20 -17.29 -11.37
CA THR A 276 5.91 -16.94 -10.13
C THR A 276 6.88 -15.79 -10.40
N ARG A 277 6.99 -14.88 -9.44
CA ARG A 277 7.96 -13.79 -9.43
C ARG A 277 8.73 -13.82 -8.12
N THR A 278 10.04 -13.67 -8.22
CA THR A 278 10.94 -13.68 -7.07
C THR A 278 11.92 -12.52 -7.20
N THR A 279 12.09 -11.78 -6.12
CA THR A 279 13.10 -10.73 -5.98
C THR A 279 13.98 -11.05 -4.77
N VAL A 280 15.29 -10.80 -4.90
CA VAL A 280 16.24 -10.87 -3.79
C VAL A 280 16.78 -9.46 -3.53
N VAL A 281 16.74 -9.03 -2.28
CA VAL A 281 17.29 -7.76 -1.82
C VAL A 281 18.32 -8.03 -0.74
N HIS A 282 19.51 -7.47 -0.89
CA HIS A 282 20.58 -7.59 0.11
C HIS A 282 20.34 -6.62 1.26
N SER A 283 20.30 -7.13 2.48
CA SER A 283 20.24 -6.38 3.73
C SER A 283 20.51 -7.36 4.88
N ASP A 284 21.37 -6.98 5.81
CA ASP A 284 21.67 -7.74 7.03
C ASP A 284 20.87 -7.24 8.25
N ALA A 285 19.97 -6.28 8.05
CA ALA A 285 19.11 -5.75 9.09
C ALA A 285 18.24 -6.88 9.69
N PRO A 286 18.24 -7.05 11.02
CA PRO A 286 17.56 -8.17 11.66
C PRO A 286 16.04 -8.05 11.57
N VAL A 287 15.38 -9.20 11.45
CA VAL A 287 13.92 -9.30 11.51
C VAL A 287 13.44 -9.12 12.94
N ARG A 288 12.47 -8.22 13.14
CA ARG A 288 11.80 -7.92 14.42
C ARG A 288 10.29 -8.21 14.40
N SER A 289 9.68 -8.32 13.23
CA SER A 289 8.27 -8.71 13.08
C SER A 289 8.01 -9.54 11.82
N ALA A 290 6.88 -10.24 11.80
CA ALA A 290 6.32 -10.90 10.62
C ALA A 290 4.82 -10.61 10.53
N GLU A 291 4.32 -10.37 9.32
CA GLU A 291 3.06 -9.66 9.09
C GLU A 291 2.30 -10.25 7.90
N VAL A 292 0.99 -10.44 8.07
CA VAL A 292 0.05 -10.88 7.01
C VAL A 292 -1.16 -9.96 7.02
N ILE A 293 -1.33 -9.21 5.95
CA ILE A 293 -2.08 -7.95 5.97
C ILE A 293 -2.90 -7.79 4.70
N VAL A 294 -4.13 -7.29 4.84
CA VAL A 294 -4.79 -6.48 3.82
C VAL A 294 -4.52 -5.02 4.14
N GLU A 295 -3.96 -4.29 3.19
CA GLU A 295 -3.73 -2.86 3.32
C GLU A 295 -4.70 -2.05 2.48
N GLY A 296 -5.14 -0.93 3.05
CA GLY A 296 -5.93 0.10 2.39
C GLY A 296 -5.14 1.37 2.15
N GLN A 297 -5.73 2.31 1.40
CA GLN A 297 -5.19 3.65 1.34
C GLN A 297 -5.48 4.38 2.66
N LEU A 298 -4.42 4.91 3.31
CA LEU A 298 -4.55 5.71 4.53
C LEU A 298 -5.64 6.78 4.40
N ASN A 299 -6.55 6.81 5.38
CA ASN A 299 -7.61 7.82 5.50
C ASN A 299 -8.48 8.00 4.24
N SER A 300 -8.59 6.96 3.41
CA SER A 300 -9.46 6.92 2.24
C SER A 300 -10.61 5.93 2.46
N ALA A 301 -11.63 6.01 1.60
CA ALA A 301 -12.68 5.00 1.58
C ALA A 301 -12.12 3.69 1.01
N LEU A 302 -12.39 2.56 1.67
CA LEU A 302 -12.13 1.25 1.08
C LEU A 302 -13.17 0.97 -0.02
N PRO A 303 -12.80 0.34 -1.14
CA PRO A 303 -13.80 -0.14 -2.08
C PRO A 303 -14.63 -1.25 -1.42
N ASP A 304 -15.70 -1.70 -2.05
CA ASP A 304 -16.32 -2.96 -1.64
C ASP A 304 -15.47 -4.10 -2.20
N PHE A 305 -15.21 -5.12 -1.40
CA PHE A 305 -14.42 -6.27 -1.82
C PHE A 305 -14.97 -7.56 -1.23
N SER A 306 -14.85 -8.66 -1.96
CA SER A 306 -15.14 -9.98 -1.41
C SER A 306 -14.15 -10.28 -0.29
N PRO A 307 -14.55 -10.99 0.80
CA PRO A 307 -13.65 -11.30 1.91
C PRO A 307 -12.30 -11.85 1.45
N VAL A 308 -11.21 -11.32 2.00
CA VAL A 308 -9.86 -11.86 1.79
C VAL A 308 -9.63 -12.91 2.86
N VAL A 309 -9.59 -14.17 2.44
CA VAL A 309 -9.32 -15.30 3.33
C VAL A 309 -7.85 -15.68 3.18
N PHE A 310 -7.07 -15.45 4.22
CA PHE A 310 -5.71 -15.95 4.29
C PHE A 310 -5.71 -17.38 4.82
N THR A 311 -5.05 -18.28 4.10
CA THR A 311 -4.87 -19.69 4.45
C THR A 311 -3.39 -20.06 4.46
N ASP A 312 -3.05 -21.19 5.09
CA ASP A 312 -1.67 -21.69 5.22
C ASP A 312 -0.68 -20.63 5.73
N VAL A 313 -1.13 -19.79 6.66
CA VAL A 313 -0.30 -18.72 7.22
C VAL A 313 0.77 -19.33 8.12
N LYS A 314 2.02 -19.24 7.69
CA LYS A 314 3.17 -19.80 8.39
C LYS A 314 4.21 -18.73 8.70
N VAL A 315 4.66 -18.71 9.95
CA VAL A 315 5.84 -17.97 10.39
C VAL A 315 6.88 -19.01 10.83
N ASP A 316 8.05 -19.02 10.21
CA ASP A 316 9.08 -20.04 10.42
C ASP A 316 8.55 -21.49 10.31
N GLY A 317 7.67 -21.70 9.32
CA GLY A 317 7.05 -23.00 9.04
C GLY A 317 5.97 -23.43 10.05
N ARG A 318 5.72 -22.64 11.11
CA ARG A 318 4.69 -22.90 12.11
C ARG A 318 3.45 -22.06 11.80
N SER A 319 2.27 -22.62 12.05
CA SER A 319 1.00 -21.90 11.91
C SER A 319 0.99 -20.61 12.76
N LEU A 320 0.33 -19.56 12.26
CA LEU A 320 0.11 -18.30 12.98
C LEU A 320 -0.51 -18.51 14.38
N SER A 321 -1.36 -19.54 14.54
CA SER A 321 -2.01 -19.88 15.81
C SER A 321 -1.00 -20.31 16.90
N ALA A 322 0.24 -20.62 16.53
CA ALA A 322 1.31 -21.04 17.43
C ALA A 322 2.12 -19.87 18.05
N PHE A 323 1.68 -18.63 17.81
CA PHE A 323 2.31 -17.38 18.26
C PHE A 323 1.32 -16.51 19.05
N GLU A 324 1.78 -15.35 19.52
CA GLU A 324 0.96 -14.32 20.17
C GLU A 324 0.79 -13.10 19.25
N PRO A 325 -0.06 -13.19 18.22
CA PRO A 325 -0.22 -12.11 17.26
C PRO A 325 -0.97 -10.91 17.85
N VAL A 326 -0.75 -9.74 17.28
CA VAL A 326 -1.53 -8.52 17.49
C VAL A 326 -2.33 -8.26 16.23
N GLY A 327 -3.64 -8.05 16.37
CA GLY A 327 -4.51 -7.67 15.27
C GLY A 327 -4.35 -6.19 14.91
N TYR A 328 -4.48 -5.86 13.64
CA TYR A 328 -4.51 -4.48 13.14
C TYR A 328 -5.84 -4.25 12.44
N SER A 329 -6.40 -3.05 12.51
CA SER A 329 -7.56 -2.66 11.70
C SER A 329 -7.34 -1.37 10.92
N ILE A 330 -7.93 -1.33 9.73
CA ILE A 330 -8.01 -0.18 8.86
C ILE A 330 -9.10 0.74 9.40
N GLY A 331 -8.76 1.99 9.70
CA GLY A 331 -9.75 3.06 9.88
C GLY A 331 -10.03 3.75 8.57
N ALA A 332 -10.96 3.23 7.76
CA ALA A 332 -11.36 3.87 6.52
C ALA A 332 -12.44 4.93 6.76
N THR A 333 -12.58 5.89 5.83
CA THR A 333 -13.63 6.93 5.95
C THR A 333 -15.05 6.36 5.90
N ASN A 334 -15.20 5.14 5.36
CA ASN A 334 -16.47 4.43 5.24
C ASN A 334 -16.58 3.21 6.19
N GLY A 335 -15.74 3.10 7.21
CA GLY A 335 -15.84 2.07 8.25
C GLY A 335 -14.51 1.55 8.77
N GLU A 336 -14.54 0.84 9.89
CA GLU A 336 -13.37 0.10 10.39
C GLU A 336 -13.39 -1.33 9.83
N VAL A 337 -12.27 -1.78 9.25
CA VAL A 337 -12.11 -3.15 8.73
C VAL A 337 -10.96 -3.82 9.46
N GLY A 338 -11.17 -5.00 10.03
CA GLY A 338 -10.13 -5.74 10.75
C GLY A 338 -10.23 -7.24 10.52
N PRO A 339 -9.26 -8.01 10.99
CA PRO A 339 -9.29 -9.46 10.88
C PRO A 339 -10.39 -10.05 11.76
N GLY A 340 -11.02 -11.12 11.26
CA GLY A 340 -11.74 -12.09 12.07
C GLY A 340 -10.78 -12.96 12.89
N PRO A 341 -11.31 -13.87 13.73
CA PRO A 341 -10.50 -14.73 14.60
C PRO A 341 -9.58 -15.66 13.79
N ILE A 342 -8.47 -16.04 14.42
CA ILE A 342 -7.51 -17.00 13.86
C ILE A 342 -8.05 -18.42 14.06
N ALA A 343 -8.18 -19.16 12.97
CA ALA A 343 -8.52 -20.58 12.99
C ALA A 343 -7.37 -21.45 13.50
N GLU A 344 -7.63 -22.72 13.83
CA GLU A 344 -6.60 -23.64 14.37
C GLU A 344 -5.39 -23.79 13.43
N ASP A 345 -5.63 -23.77 12.12
CA ASP A 345 -4.61 -23.86 11.08
C ASP A 345 -3.85 -22.54 10.86
N GLY A 346 -4.23 -21.47 11.56
CA GLY A 346 -3.62 -20.13 11.45
C GLY A 346 -4.26 -19.24 10.39
N GLY A 347 -5.25 -19.75 9.64
CA GLY A 347 -6.00 -18.95 8.69
C GLY A 347 -6.91 -17.93 9.37
N PHE A 348 -7.28 -16.87 8.65
CA PHE A 348 -8.22 -15.85 9.11
C PHE A 348 -8.83 -15.11 7.92
N THR A 349 -9.86 -14.32 8.17
CA THR A 349 -10.57 -13.56 7.12
C THR A 349 -10.54 -12.08 7.43
N VAL A 350 -10.27 -11.25 6.43
CA VAL A 350 -10.51 -9.80 6.46
C VAL A 350 -11.73 -9.51 5.59
N ALA A 351 -12.78 -8.96 6.19
CA ALA A 351 -14.03 -8.63 5.52
C ALA A 351 -14.51 -7.25 5.98
N LYS A 352 -15.20 -6.54 5.08
CA LYS A 352 -15.81 -5.24 5.31
C LYS A 352 -17.19 -5.36 5.95
#